data_AF-A0A8B7ST69-F1
#
_entry.id   AF-A0A8B7ST69-F1
#
_cell.length_a   1.000
_cell.length_b   1.000
_cell.length_c   1.000
_cell.angle_alpha   90.00
_cell.angle_beta   90.00
_cell.angle_gamma   90.00
#
_symmetry.space_group_name_H-M   'P 1'
#
loop_
_entity.id
_entity.type
_entity.pdbx_description
1 polymer ?
#
loop_
_entity_poly.entity_id
_entity_poly.type
_entity_poly.pdbx_seq_one_letter_code
_entity_poly.pdbx_strand_id
1 'polypeptide(L)'
;MTAEEMKAAESGAQSAPLPLEGVDISPKQDEGVLKVIKREGTGTEIPMIGDRVLVHYTGWLLDGTKFDSSLDRKDKFCFDLGKGEVIKAWDIAVATMKVGEVCHITCKPEYAYGLAGSPPKIPPNATLVFEVELFEFKGEDLTEEEDGGIIRRIRTRGEGYARPNDGAIVEVALEGYYKDQLFDQRELHFEINEGENLDLPCGLEKAIQRMEKGEHSIVYLKPSYAFGSVGKEKFHIPPNAELKYEVHLKNFEKAKESWEMNAEEKLEQSTIVKERGTVYFKEGKYKQASLQYKKIVSWLEYESSFSDEDTQKAQALRLASHLNLAMCHLKLQAFSAAIESCNKALELDSNNEKGLFRRGEAHLAVNDFDLARADFQKVLQLYPSNKAAKAQLAVCQQRIRKQLAREKKLYANMFERLAEEECKVRTKTGTGTRSRQQ
;
A
#
# COMPACT_ATOMS: atom_id res chain seq x y z
N MET A 1 1.14 8.55 70.09
CA MET A 1 0.60 7.71 69.01
C MET A 1 -0.05 6.51 69.65
N THR A 2 -1.35 6.37 69.50
CA THR A 2 -2.13 5.27 70.10
C THR A 2 -2.09 4.04 69.19
N ALA A 3 -2.32 2.86 69.77
CA ALA A 3 -2.31 1.58 69.04
C ALA A 3 -3.36 1.49 67.91
N GLU A 4 -4.31 2.41 67.84
CA GLU A 4 -5.27 2.55 66.74
C GLU A 4 -4.67 3.26 65.52
N GLU A 5 -3.76 4.20 65.70
CA GLU A 5 -3.08 4.91 64.60
C GLU A 5 -2.08 4.01 63.85
N MET A 6 -1.54 2.99 64.53
CA MET A 6 -0.65 2.01 63.90
C MET A 6 -1.41 0.93 63.11
N LYS A 7 -2.71 0.74 63.38
CA LYS A 7 -3.53 -0.29 62.71
C LYS A 7 -4.11 0.15 61.36
N ALA A 8 -4.15 1.46 61.11
CA ALA A 8 -4.56 2.02 59.82
C ALA A 8 -3.47 1.92 58.73
N ALA A 9 -2.22 1.65 59.10
CA ALA A 9 -1.11 1.52 58.15
C ALA A 9 -1.03 0.15 57.44
N GLU A 10 -1.82 -0.86 57.85
CA GLU A 10 -1.76 -2.23 57.31
C GLU A 10 -3.03 -2.71 56.58
N SER A 11 -4.04 -1.85 56.42
CA SER A 11 -5.18 -2.14 55.53
C SER A 11 -5.15 -1.17 54.34
N GLY A 12 -4.72 -1.65 53.17
CA GLY A 12 -4.68 -0.90 51.90
C GLY A 12 -6.05 -0.51 51.34
N ALA A 13 -6.94 0.04 52.16
CA ALA A 13 -8.18 0.66 51.74
C ALA A 13 -7.87 2.09 51.27
N GLN A 14 -7.67 2.27 49.96
CA GLN A 14 -7.67 3.60 49.36
C GLN A 14 -9.06 4.24 49.56
N SER A 15 -9.16 5.21 50.46
CA SER A 15 -10.35 6.03 50.65
C SER A 15 -10.62 6.84 49.38
N ALA A 16 -11.89 6.99 49.00
CA ALA A 16 -12.28 7.76 47.83
C ALA A 16 -11.75 9.21 47.89
N PRO A 17 -11.17 9.73 46.79
CA PRO A 17 -10.80 11.13 46.73
C PRO A 17 -12.07 12.00 46.79
N LEU A 18 -12.10 13.01 47.66
CA LEU A 18 -13.11 14.07 47.60
C LEU A 18 -13.04 14.73 46.21
N PRO A 19 -14.16 15.23 45.64
CA PRO A 19 -14.11 16.02 44.41
C PRO A 19 -13.22 17.24 44.65
N LEU A 20 -12.02 17.22 44.07
CA LEU A 20 -11.01 18.25 44.21
C LEU A 20 -11.28 19.36 43.20
N GLU A 21 -10.98 20.61 43.56
CA GLU A 21 -10.80 21.70 42.61
C GLU A 21 -9.70 21.28 41.61
N GLY A 22 -10.13 20.93 40.40
CA GLY A 22 -9.26 20.48 39.32
C GLY A 22 -9.33 21.44 38.13
N VAL A 23 -8.36 21.32 37.24
CA VAL A 23 -8.36 22.08 36.00
C VAL A 23 -9.45 21.51 35.09
N ASP A 24 -10.33 22.37 34.57
CA ASP A 24 -11.33 21.97 33.57
C ASP A 24 -10.66 21.72 32.22
N ILE A 25 -10.70 20.46 31.80
CA ILE A 25 -10.15 20.01 30.52
C ILE A 25 -11.26 19.68 29.52
N SER A 26 -12.52 19.98 29.81
CA SER A 26 -13.61 19.73 28.87
C SER A 26 -13.48 20.66 27.65
N PRO A 27 -13.75 20.17 26.43
CA PRO A 27 -13.70 21.01 25.23
C PRO A 27 -14.64 22.23 25.27
N LYS A 28 -15.74 22.12 26.04
CA LYS A 28 -16.76 23.18 26.18
C LYS A 28 -16.49 24.14 27.34
N GLN A 29 -15.50 23.85 28.19
CA GLN A 29 -15.21 24.61 29.40
C GLN A 29 -16.44 24.74 30.32
N ASP A 30 -17.11 23.60 30.53
CA ASP A 30 -18.37 23.44 31.27
C ASP A 30 -18.20 22.71 32.63
N GLU A 31 -16.95 22.58 33.08
CA GLU A 31 -16.53 21.81 34.26
C GLU A 31 -17.00 20.36 34.22
N GLY A 32 -17.21 19.82 33.02
CA GLY A 32 -17.67 18.45 32.81
C GLY A 32 -16.61 17.40 33.13
N VAL A 33 -15.34 17.77 32.96
CA VAL A 33 -14.18 16.91 33.21
C VAL A 33 -13.10 17.73 33.91
N LEU A 34 -12.98 17.52 35.23
CA LEU A 34 -11.96 18.18 36.04
C LEU A 34 -10.79 17.23 36.29
N LYS A 35 -9.55 17.69 36.10
CA LYS A 35 -8.34 16.89 36.28
C LYS A 35 -7.43 17.47 37.37
N VAL A 36 -6.89 16.58 38.20
CA VAL A 36 -5.85 16.89 39.19
C VAL A 36 -4.70 15.89 39.04
N ILE A 37 -3.50 16.38 38.74
CA ILE A 37 -2.30 15.54 38.67
C ILE A 37 -1.87 15.17 40.10
N LYS A 38 -1.70 13.88 40.36
CA LYS A 38 -1.20 13.35 41.64
C LYS A 38 0.28 12.98 41.58
N ARG A 39 0.72 12.52 40.41
CA ARG A 39 2.13 12.28 40.11
C ARG A 39 2.38 12.68 38.66
N GLU A 40 3.38 13.51 38.46
CA GLU A 40 3.82 13.92 37.13
C GLU A 40 4.35 12.72 36.34
N GLY A 41 4.06 12.71 35.04
CA GLY A 41 4.68 11.78 34.10
C GLY A 41 6.04 12.27 33.61
N THR A 42 6.64 11.50 32.71
CA THR A 42 7.93 11.79 32.08
C THR A 42 7.78 11.93 30.57
N GLY A 43 8.75 12.59 29.94
CA GLY A 43 8.72 12.84 28.49
C GLY A 43 7.87 14.04 28.09
N THR A 44 7.85 14.29 26.78
CA THR A 44 7.13 15.42 26.17
C THR A 44 5.96 14.97 25.31
N GLU A 45 5.87 13.69 24.99
CA GLU A 45 4.77 13.14 24.20
C GLU A 45 3.56 12.80 25.05
N ILE A 46 2.40 12.92 24.42
CA ILE A 46 1.09 12.55 24.95
C ILE A 46 0.39 11.62 23.94
N PRO A 47 -0.53 10.75 24.38
CA PRO A 47 -1.35 9.95 23.48
C PRO A 47 -2.14 10.80 22.48
N MET A 48 -2.28 10.30 21.25
CA MET A 48 -3.07 10.88 20.17
C MET A 48 -4.29 10.01 19.87
N ILE A 49 -5.20 10.52 19.04
CA ILE A 49 -6.38 9.76 18.61
C ILE A 49 -5.90 8.50 17.87
N GLY A 50 -6.52 7.37 18.19
CA GLY A 50 -6.19 6.05 17.64
C GLY A 50 -4.99 5.36 18.31
N ASP A 51 -4.24 6.05 19.18
CA ASP A 51 -3.18 5.38 19.94
C ASP A 51 -3.79 4.32 20.87
N ARG A 52 -3.15 3.15 20.90
CA ARG A 52 -3.45 2.09 21.84
C ARG A 52 -2.79 2.41 23.17
N VAL A 53 -3.59 2.72 24.17
CA VAL A 53 -3.12 3.14 25.50
C VAL A 53 -3.23 1.99 26.50
N LEU A 54 -2.32 1.97 27.48
CA LEU A 54 -2.26 0.98 28.55
C LEU A 54 -2.25 1.68 29.89
N VAL A 55 -3.29 1.43 30.70
CA VAL A 55 -3.52 2.12 31.97
C VAL A 55 -3.82 1.18 33.12
N HIS A 56 -3.54 1.62 34.35
CA HIS A 56 -4.32 1.18 35.51
C HIS A 56 -5.30 2.27 35.91
N TYR A 57 -6.40 1.84 36.51
CA TYR A 57 -7.39 2.72 37.09
C TYR A 57 -8.14 2.09 38.25
N THR A 58 -8.73 2.97 39.04
CA THR A 58 -9.81 2.68 39.99
C THR A 58 -10.88 3.76 39.88
N GLY A 59 -12.15 3.38 39.97
CA GLY A 59 -13.31 4.26 39.86
C GLY A 59 -14.23 4.19 41.09
N TRP A 60 -14.69 5.36 41.53
CA TRP A 60 -15.56 5.55 42.68
C TRP A 60 -16.76 6.45 42.36
N LEU A 61 -17.89 6.19 43.04
CA LEU A 61 -19.00 7.14 43.15
C LEU A 61 -18.63 8.25 44.14
N LEU A 62 -19.36 9.38 44.10
CA LEU A 62 -19.13 10.50 45.03
C LEU A 62 -19.32 10.14 46.51
N ASP A 63 -20.12 9.13 46.82
CA ASP A 63 -20.28 8.61 48.19
C ASP A 63 -19.08 7.76 48.65
N GLY A 64 -18.10 7.56 47.78
CA GLY A 64 -16.88 6.81 47.99
C GLY A 64 -16.97 5.31 47.69
N THR A 65 -18.11 4.84 47.20
CA THR A 65 -18.27 3.44 46.78
C THR A 65 -17.40 3.16 45.55
N LYS A 66 -16.39 2.28 45.71
CA LYS A 66 -15.60 1.76 44.60
C LYS A 66 -16.48 0.85 43.73
N PHE A 67 -16.66 1.18 42.45
CA PHE A 67 -17.50 0.39 41.54
C PHE A 67 -16.68 -0.48 40.57
N ASP A 68 -15.44 -0.09 40.27
CA ASP A 68 -14.55 -0.84 39.39
C ASP A 68 -13.07 -0.50 39.61
N SER A 69 -12.19 -1.48 39.41
CA SER A 69 -10.73 -1.29 39.45
C SER A 69 -10.02 -2.35 38.62
N SER A 70 -9.06 -1.90 37.82
CA SER A 70 -8.12 -2.80 37.13
C SER A 70 -7.15 -3.50 38.08
N LEU A 71 -6.83 -2.89 39.23
CA LEU A 71 -5.90 -3.47 40.22
C LEU A 71 -6.50 -4.70 40.90
N ASP A 72 -7.81 -4.71 41.12
CA ASP A 72 -8.55 -5.86 41.66
C ASP A 72 -8.43 -7.08 40.72
N ARG A 73 -8.26 -6.83 39.41
CA ARG A 73 -8.06 -7.86 38.38
C ARG A 73 -6.60 -8.23 38.16
N LYS A 74 -5.66 -7.45 38.71
CA LYS A 74 -4.20 -7.58 38.50
C LYS A 74 -3.80 -7.57 37.01
N ASP A 75 -4.59 -6.90 36.19
CA ASP A 75 -4.35 -6.78 34.76
C ASP A 75 -4.56 -5.34 34.31
N LYS A 76 -3.71 -4.88 33.40
CA LYS A 76 -3.78 -3.53 32.87
C LYS A 76 -4.93 -3.44 31.86
N PHE A 77 -5.57 -2.29 31.83
CA PHE A 77 -6.63 -2.05 30.85
C PHE A 77 -6.05 -1.40 29.60
N CYS A 78 -6.39 -1.94 28.44
CA CYS A 78 -5.90 -1.48 27.15
C CYS A 78 -7.09 -1.13 26.25
N PHE A 79 -7.04 0.04 25.62
CA PHE A 79 -8.08 0.54 24.72
C PHE A 79 -7.49 1.49 23.67
N ASP A 80 -8.24 1.74 22.61
CA ASP A 80 -7.90 2.72 21.57
C ASP A 80 -8.47 4.10 21.91
N LEU A 81 -7.59 5.09 22.09
CA LEU A 81 -7.98 6.42 22.52
C LEU A 81 -8.78 7.18 21.45
N GLY A 82 -9.87 7.84 21.84
CA GLY A 82 -10.67 8.68 20.94
C GLY A 82 -11.56 7.92 19.95
N LYS A 83 -11.65 6.59 20.08
CA LYS A 83 -12.56 5.74 19.30
C LYS A 83 -13.91 5.48 20.01
N GLY A 84 -14.11 6.03 21.21
CA GLY A 84 -15.35 5.85 21.98
C GLY A 84 -15.49 4.47 22.63
N GLU A 85 -14.38 3.76 22.86
CA GLU A 85 -14.35 2.50 23.61
C GLU A 85 -14.52 2.72 25.12
N VAL A 86 -14.29 3.96 25.58
CA VAL A 86 -14.41 4.40 26.97
C VAL A 86 -15.36 5.60 27.05
N ILE A 87 -15.71 6.00 28.28
CA ILE A 87 -16.52 7.21 28.49
C ILE A 87 -15.82 8.46 27.95
N LYS A 88 -16.60 9.47 27.52
CA LYS A 88 -16.05 10.70 26.91
C LYS A 88 -15.01 11.39 27.80
N ALA A 89 -15.22 11.38 29.12
CA ALA A 89 -14.28 11.96 30.06
C ALA A 89 -12.89 11.31 30.02
N TRP A 90 -12.83 9.99 29.79
CA TRP A 90 -11.57 9.27 29.64
C TRP A 90 -10.87 9.60 28.34
N ASP A 91 -11.60 9.65 27.21
CA ASP A 91 -11.02 10.06 25.92
C ASP A 91 -10.40 11.46 26.00
N ILE A 92 -11.03 12.37 26.75
CA ILE A 92 -10.50 13.72 27.00
C ILE A 92 -9.31 13.69 27.95
N ALA A 93 -9.42 13.00 29.09
CA ALA A 93 -8.41 13.03 30.13
C ALA A 93 -7.10 12.33 29.74
N VAL A 94 -7.18 11.10 29.21
CA VAL A 94 -5.99 10.30 28.88
C VAL A 94 -5.18 10.95 27.75
N ALA A 95 -5.84 11.67 26.83
CA ALA A 95 -5.17 12.48 25.80
C ALA A 95 -4.29 13.61 26.36
N THR A 96 -4.46 13.99 27.63
CA THR A 96 -3.64 15.03 28.30
C THR A 96 -2.55 14.45 29.19
N MET A 97 -2.45 13.12 29.32
CA MET A 97 -1.54 12.46 30.25
C MET A 97 -0.17 12.19 29.60
N LYS A 98 0.89 12.27 30.41
CA LYS A 98 2.22 11.77 30.05
C LYS A 98 2.45 10.35 30.58
N VAL A 99 3.41 9.63 29.99
CA VAL A 99 3.80 8.30 30.46
C VAL A 99 4.29 8.36 31.92
N GLY A 100 3.72 7.52 32.78
CA GLY A 100 3.99 7.44 34.22
C GLY A 100 3.13 8.38 35.09
N GLU A 101 2.34 9.27 34.46
CA GLU A 101 1.45 10.20 35.16
C GLU A 101 0.34 9.44 35.89
N VAL A 102 0.04 9.89 37.11
CA VAL A 102 -1.15 9.50 37.86
C VAL A 102 -2.01 10.74 38.04
N CYS A 103 -3.26 10.69 37.60
CA CYS A 103 -4.20 11.78 37.80
C CYS A 103 -5.53 11.30 38.40
N HIS A 104 -6.20 12.21 39.10
CA HIS A 104 -7.60 12.08 39.46
C HIS A 104 -8.45 12.87 38.46
N ILE A 105 -9.53 12.25 38.00
CA ILE A 105 -10.51 12.89 37.13
C ILE A 105 -11.91 12.80 37.72
N THR A 106 -12.61 13.93 37.76
CA THR A 106 -14.01 14.01 38.16
C THR A 106 -14.84 14.22 36.90
N CYS A 107 -15.80 13.32 36.67
CA CYS A 107 -16.56 13.22 35.44
C CYS A 107 -18.05 13.45 35.71
N LYS A 108 -18.61 14.55 35.20
CA LYS A 108 -20.06 14.79 35.21
C LYS A 108 -20.79 13.75 34.32
N PRO A 109 -22.07 13.45 34.60
CA PRO A 109 -22.80 12.40 33.88
C PRO A 109 -22.85 12.60 32.36
N GLU A 110 -22.86 13.84 31.86
CA GLU A 110 -22.87 14.17 30.42
C GLU A 110 -21.62 13.66 29.68
N TYR A 111 -20.51 13.50 30.40
CA TYR A 111 -19.24 12.96 29.94
C TYR A 111 -18.97 11.52 30.42
N ALA A 112 -19.92 10.93 31.15
CA ALA A 112 -19.89 9.55 31.65
C ALA A 112 -21.07 8.73 31.08
N TYR A 113 -21.95 8.21 31.94
CA TYR A 113 -23.07 7.33 31.56
C TYR A 113 -24.44 8.02 31.48
N GLY A 114 -24.49 9.34 31.68
CA GLY A 114 -25.69 10.17 31.51
C GLY A 114 -26.90 9.76 32.36
N LEU A 115 -28.09 10.09 31.85
CA LEU A 115 -29.39 9.81 32.48
C LEU A 115 -29.66 8.32 32.67
N ALA A 116 -29.04 7.45 31.87
CA ALA A 116 -29.28 6.00 31.93
C ALA A 116 -28.45 5.34 33.04
N GLY A 117 -27.24 5.85 33.31
CA GLY A 117 -26.27 5.15 34.16
C GLY A 117 -25.77 3.86 33.51
N SER A 118 -25.21 2.97 34.34
CA SER A 118 -24.85 1.60 33.97
C SER A 118 -25.22 0.63 35.10
N PRO A 119 -26.52 0.27 35.21
CA PRO A 119 -26.99 -0.59 36.29
C PRO A 119 -26.32 -1.98 36.28
N PRO A 120 -26.13 -2.62 37.45
CA PRO A 120 -26.50 -2.13 38.79
C PRO A 120 -25.43 -1.24 39.45
N LYS A 121 -24.24 -1.11 38.86
CA LYS A 121 -23.08 -0.50 39.51
C LYS A 121 -23.11 1.02 39.49
N ILE A 122 -23.59 1.61 38.40
CA ILE A 122 -23.57 3.06 38.18
C ILE A 122 -25.01 3.55 38.07
N PRO A 123 -25.49 4.40 39.00
CA PRO A 123 -26.84 4.92 38.94
C PRO A 123 -27.01 5.98 37.82
N PRO A 124 -28.27 6.28 37.44
CA PRO A 124 -28.61 7.44 36.62
C PRO A 124 -27.97 8.74 37.12
N ASN A 125 -27.46 9.57 36.21
CA ASN A 125 -26.87 10.89 36.50
C ASN A 125 -25.73 10.86 37.53
N ALA A 126 -25.00 9.75 37.62
CA ALA A 126 -23.85 9.65 38.52
C ALA A 126 -22.69 10.54 38.06
N THR A 127 -22.14 11.32 38.99
CA THR A 127 -20.78 11.87 38.86
C THR A 127 -19.79 10.83 39.34
N LEU A 128 -18.75 10.59 38.54
CA LEU A 128 -17.74 9.57 38.79
C LEU A 128 -16.40 10.22 39.11
N VAL A 129 -15.62 9.57 39.97
CA VAL A 129 -14.24 9.94 40.23
C VAL A 129 -13.36 8.76 39.83
N PHE A 130 -12.31 9.00 39.05
CA PHE A 130 -11.33 8.00 38.70
C PHE A 130 -9.93 8.43 39.11
N GLU A 131 -9.12 7.46 39.51
CA GLU A 131 -7.66 7.55 39.50
C GLU A 131 -7.17 6.75 38.29
N VAL A 132 -6.34 7.38 37.45
CA VAL A 132 -5.80 6.76 36.24
C VAL A 132 -4.29 6.92 36.23
N GLU A 133 -3.57 5.84 35.96
CA GLU A 133 -2.13 5.78 35.75
C GLU A 133 -1.85 5.35 34.31
N LEU A 134 -1.17 6.20 33.54
CA LEU A 134 -0.78 5.89 32.16
C LEU A 134 0.59 5.20 32.12
N PHE A 135 0.65 3.97 31.63
CA PHE A 135 1.91 3.21 31.55
C PHE A 135 2.60 3.35 30.21
N GLU A 136 1.83 3.24 29.13
CA GLU A 136 2.37 3.16 27.77
C GLU A 136 1.27 3.57 26.78
N PHE A 137 1.69 4.11 25.64
CA PHE A 137 0.83 4.21 24.48
C PHE A 137 1.65 3.89 23.23
N LYS A 138 0.98 3.37 22.20
CA LYS A 138 1.57 3.08 20.88
C LYS A 138 0.64 3.57 19.81
N GLY A 139 1.20 4.07 18.71
CA GLY A 139 0.38 4.39 17.53
C GLY A 139 -0.30 3.14 16.96
N GLU A 140 -1.34 3.37 16.17
CA GLU A 140 -2.10 2.34 15.50
C GLU A 140 -1.25 1.66 14.42
N ASP A 141 -1.13 0.35 14.46
CA ASP A 141 -0.48 -0.43 13.41
C ASP A 141 -1.44 -0.66 12.23
N LEU A 142 -1.05 -0.19 11.06
CA LEU A 142 -1.85 -0.30 9.83
C LEU A 142 -1.48 -1.53 8.98
N THR A 143 -0.52 -2.34 9.42
CA THR A 143 -0.11 -3.55 8.71
C THR A 143 -1.05 -4.70 9.01
N GLU A 144 -1.26 -5.57 8.02
CA GLU A 144 -2.14 -6.73 8.16
C GLU A 144 -1.57 -7.81 9.08
N GLU A 145 -0.24 -7.88 9.19
CA GLU A 145 0.48 -8.84 10.03
C GLU A 145 0.80 -8.28 11.42
N GLU A 146 0.40 -7.05 11.74
CA GLU A 146 0.74 -6.33 12.98
C GLU A 146 2.28 -6.32 13.24
N ASP A 147 3.07 -6.12 12.19
CA ASP A 147 4.55 -6.16 12.23
C ASP A 147 5.19 -4.83 12.67
N GLY A 148 4.37 -3.83 12.96
CA GLY A 148 4.74 -2.46 13.31
C GLY A 148 5.36 -1.69 12.14
N GLY A 149 5.14 -2.13 10.91
CA GLY A 149 5.76 -1.58 9.72
C GLY A 149 5.25 -0.21 9.31
N ILE A 150 3.97 0.06 9.59
CA ILE A 150 3.29 1.33 9.31
C ILE A 150 2.54 1.72 10.58
N ILE A 151 3.07 2.67 11.34
CA ILE A 151 2.43 3.16 12.56
C ILE A 151 1.81 4.52 12.30
N ARG A 152 0.51 4.68 12.58
CA ARG A 152 -0.22 5.94 12.45
C ARG A 152 -0.55 6.55 13.81
N ARG A 153 -0.45 7.86 13.91
CA ARG A 153 -0.93 8.66 15.05
C ARG A 153 -1.78 9.82 14.53
N ILE A 154 -3.05 9.89 14.93
CA ILE A 154 -4.02 10.84 14.35
C ILE A 154 -3.98 12.14 15.15
N ARG A 155 -3.56 13.24 14.52
CA ARG A 155 -3.57 14.59 15.11
C ARG A 155 -4.96 15.21 15.05
N THR A 156 -5.60 15.13 13.89
CA THR A 156 -6.94 15.66 13.65
C THR A 156 -7.78 14.58 13.00
N ARG A 157 -8.92 14.24 13.62
CA ARG A 157 -9.85 13.24 13.10
C ARG A 157 -10.47 13.73 11.79
N GLY A 158 -10.61 12.83 10.83
CA GLY A 158 -11.35 13.10 9.59
C GLY A 158 -12.86 13.16 9.79
N GLU A 159 -13.55 13.49 8.70
CA GLU A 159 -15.00 13.47 8.57
C GLU A 159 -15.49 12.26 7.77
N GLY A 160 -16.63 11.70 8.22
CA GLY A 160 -17.25 10.55 7.57
C GLY A 160 -16.58 9.22 7.91
N TYR A 161 -16.95 8.19 7.15
CA TYR A 161 -16.47 6.81 7.34
C TYR A 161 -15.82 6.23 6.08
N ALA A 162 -15.91 6.95 4.97
CA ALA A 162 -15.37 6.49 3.70
C ALA A 162 -13.84 6.66 3.70
N ARG A 163 -13.16 5.75 3.01
CA ARG A 163 -11.71 5.75 2.85
C ARG A 163 -11.33 5.52 1.38
N PRO A 164 -10.17 6.02 0.92
CA PRO A 164 -9.68 5.76 -0.43
C PRO A 164 -9.47 4.25 -0.66
N ASN A 165 -9.94 3.72 -1.79
CA ASN A 165 -9.64 2.35 -2.24
C ASN A 165 -8.51 2.35 -3.28
N ASP A 166 -8.13 1.15 -3.74
CA ASP A 166 -7.16 1.00 -4.83
C ASP A 166 -7.61 1.75 -6.08
N GLY A 167 -6.73 2.60 -6.63
CA GLY A 167 -7.05 3.44 -7.78
C GLY A 167 -7.87 4.70 -7.46
N ALA A 168 -8.20 4.96 -6.19
CA ALA A 168 -8.83 6.20 -5.78
C ALA A 168 -7.94 7.41 -6.11
N ILE A 169 -8.56 8.53 -6.47
CA ILE A 169 -7.88 9.79 -6.68
C ILE A 169 -7.87 10.54 -5.35
N VAL A 170 -6.69 10.89 -4.85
CA VAL A 170 -6.51 11.56 -3.55
C VAL A 170 -5.85 12.92 -3.73
N GLU A 171 -6.29 13.87 -2.90
CA GLU A 171 -5.66 15.17 -2.71
C GLU A 171 -5.04 15.20 -1.31
N VAL A 172 -3.70 15.25 -1.25
CA VAL A 172 -2.95 15.20 0.00
C VAL A 172 -1.96 16.35 0.10
N ALA A 173 -1.78 16.88 1.31
CA ALA A 173 -0.58 17.63 1.66
C ALA A 173 0.31 16.73 2.52
N LEU A 174 1.59 16.64 2.20
CA LEU A 174 2.53 15.79 2.91
C LEU A 174 3.85 16.50 3.22
N GLU A 175 4.46 16.07 4.32
CA GLU A 175 5.81 16.41 4.74
C GLU A 175 6.56 15.15 5.14
N GLY A 176 7.68 14.86 4.48
CA GLY A 176 8.53 13.70 4.74
C GLY A 176 9.79 14.08 5.51
N TYR A 177 10.09 13.33 6.55
CA TYR A 177 11.21 13.53 7.46
C TYR A 177 12.07 12.26 7.58
N TYR A 178 13.40 12.45 7.57
CA TYR A 178 14.38 11.41 7.86
C TYR A 178 15.30 11.93 8.98
N LYS A 179 15.34 11.23 10.13
CA LYS A 179 16.05 11.70 11.35
C LYS A 179 15.69 13.16 11.69
N ASP A 180 14.39 13.46 11.62
CA ASP A 180 13.79 14.79 11.85
C ASP A 180 14.22 15.90 10.87
N GLN A 181 14.97 15.58 9.82
CA GLN A 181 15.24 16.50 8.72
C GLN A 181 14.18 16.37 7.63
N LEU A 182 13.53 17.49 7.31
CA LEU A 182 12.57 17.58 6.19
C LEU A 182 13.29 17.31 4.86
N PHE A 183 12.80 16.35 4.08
CA PHE A 183 13.33 16.03 2.75
C PHE A 183 12.29 16.15 1.62
N ASP A 184 10.99 16.16 1.96
CA ASP A 184 9.90 16.30 1.00
C ASP A 184 8.77 17.13 1.61
N GLN A 185 8.23 18.09 0.88
CA GLN A 185 7.06 18.88 1.27
C GLN A 185 6.31 19.30 0.02
N ARG A 186 5.13 18.71 -0.19
CA ARG A 186 4.34 18.92 -1.41
C ARG A 186 2.85 18.75 -1.14
N GLU A 187 2.06 19.43 -1.96
CA GLU A 187 0.66 19.06 -2.16
C GLU A 187 0.56 18.26 -3.46
N LEU A 188 -0.08 17.10 -3.39
CA LEU A 188 -0.18 16.16 -4.49
C LEU A 188 -1.64 15.82 -4.74
N HIS A 189 -1.98 15.73 -6.02
CA HIS A 189 -3.21 15.14 -6.51
C HIS A 189 -2.80 13.93 -7.34
N PHE A 190 -3.04 12.72 -6.84
CA PHE A 190 -2.58 11.51 -7.50
C PHE A 190 -3.50 10.32 -7.29
N GLU A 191 -3.29 9.27 -8.06
CA GLU A 191 -4.04 8.02 -7.95
C GLU A 191 -3.31 7.03 -7.03
N ILE A 192 -4.02 6.43 -6.08
CA ILE A 192 -3.48 5.38 -5.22
C ILE A 192 -2.98 4.20 -6.06
N ASN A 193 -1.80 3.68 -5.72
CA ASN A 193 -0.96 2.72 -6.43
C ASN A 193 -0.05 3.32 -7.52
N GLU A 194 -0.03 4.65 -7.67
CA GLU A 194 0.93 5.34 -8.54
C GLU A 194 2.02 6.11 -7.77
N GLY A 195 2.04 6.04 -6.44
CA GLY A 195 2.93 6.82 -5.57
C GLY A 195 4.43 6.56 -5.79
N GLU A 196 4.84 5.34 -6.14
CA GLU A 196 6.25 5.03 -6.45
C GLU A 196 6.81 5.98 -7.54
N ASN A 197 5.99 6.31 -8.55
CA ASN A 197 6.39 7.21 -9.65
C ASN A 197 6.50 8.68 -9.22
N LEU A 198 5.91 9.02 -8.07
CA LEU A 198 5.95 10.35 -7.45
C LEU A 198 6.97 10.44 -6.33
N ASP A 199 7.85 9.44 -6.24
CA ASP A 199 8.84 9.28 -5.18
C ASP A 199 8.21 9.09 -3.79
N LEU A 200 7.02 8.49 -3.72
CA LEU A 200 6.35 8.15 -2.46
C LEU A 200 6.60 6.69 -2.08
N PRO A 201 6.86 6.38 -0.80
CA PRO A 201 6.95 5.00 -0.31
C PRO A 201 5.61 4.27 -0.36
N CYS A 202 5.63 2.95 -0.57
CA CYS A 202 4.41 2.14 -0.62
C CYS A 202 3.64 2.14 0.71
N GLY A 203 4.32 2.22 1.84
CA GLY A 203 3.69 2.31 3.16
C GLY A 203 2.89 3.59 3.36
N LEU A 204 3.29 4.69 2.69
CA LEU A 204 2.56 5.95 2.75
C LEU A 204 1.22 5.85 2.03
N GLU A 205 1.19 5.22 0.84
CA GLU A 205 -0.07 4.99 0.12
C GLU A 205 -1.01 4.08 0.92
N LYS A 206 -0.48 3.00 1.49
CA LYS A 206 -1.24 2.12 2.39
C LYS A 206 -1.81 2.86 3.60
N ALA A 207 -1.05 3.81 4.17
CA ALA A 207 -1.55 4.64 5.26
C ALA A 207 -2.69 5.55 4.80
N ILE A 208 -2.54 6.22 3.65
CA ILE A 208 -3.59 7.10 3.07
C ILE A 208 -4.89 6.33 2.81
N GLN A 209 -4.83 5.06 2.38
CA GLN A 209 -6.01 4.21 2.21
C GLN A 209 -6.75 3.89 3.52
N ARG A 210 -6.12 4.12 4.68
CA ARG A 210 -6.74 3.97 6.01
C ARG A 210 -7.22 5.30 6.60
N MET A 211 -6.95 6.42 5.93
CA MET A 211 -7.33 7.76 6.38
C MET A 211 -8.76 8.14 5.96
N GLU A 212 -9.38 8.99 6.77
CA GLU A 212 -10.65 9.65 6.49
C GLU A 212 -10.43 11.03 5.84
N LYS A 213 -11.45 11.55 5.16
CA LYS A 213 -11.36 12.89 4.54
C LYS A 213 -11.14 13.95 5.61
N GLY A 214 -10.24 14.89 5.38
CA GLY A 214 -9.85 15.93 6.35
C GLY A 214 -8.97 15.42 7.49
N GLU A 215 -8.57 14.14 7.51
CA GLU A 215 -7.72 13.59 8.57
C GLU A 215 -6.29 14.16 8.45
N HIS A 216 -5.72 14.57 9.58
CA HIS A 216 -4.30 14.88 9.72
C HIS A 216 -3.65 13.82 10.60
N SER A 217 -2.63 13.15 10.07
CA SER A 217 -1.97 12.03 10.74
C SER A 217 -0.46 12.08 10.57
N ILE A 218 0.25 11.60 11.59
CA ILE A 218 1.68 11.27 11.50
C ILE A 218 1.77 9.77 11.16
N VAL A 219 2.60 9.42 10.20
CA VAL A 219 2.85 8.05 9.77
C VAL A 219 4.34 7.74 9.91
N TYR A 220 4.68 6.69 10.66
CA TYR A 220 6.03 6.16 10.79
C TYR A 220 6.15 4.90 9.94
N LEU A 221 7.19 4.86 9.11
CA LEU A 221 7.43 3.78 8.16
C LEU A 221 8.75 3.08 8.49
N LYS A 222 8.68 1.77 8.73
CA LYS A 222 9.86 0.90 8.79
C LYS A 222 10.48 0.74 7.40
N PRO A 223 11.75 0.29 7.31
CA PRO A 223 12.46 0.11 6.05
C PRO A 223 11.69 -0.60 4.94
N SER A 224 10.98 -1.68 5.26
CA SER A 224 10.20 -2.50 4.33
C SER A 224 9.02 -1.75 3.69
N TYR A 225 8.52 -0.71 4.35
CA TYR A 225 7.40 0.12 3.90
C TYR A 225 7.83 1.52 3.46
N ALA A 226 9.11 1.86 3.67
CA ALA A 226 9.77 3.08 3.21
C ALA A 226 10.40 2.88 1.80
N PHE A 227 11.64 3.34 1.59
CA PHE A 227 12.39 3.13 0.34
C PHE A 227 13.24 1.84 0.31
N GLY A 228 13.04 0.95 1.29
CA GLY A 228 13.64 -0.39 1.30
C GLY A 228 15.18 -0.41 1.32
N SER A 229 15.74 -1.51 0.83
CA SER A 229 17.18 -1.77 0.80
C SER A 229 17.95 -0.95 -0.25
N VAL A 230 17.24 -0.19 -1.10
CA VAL A 230 17.85 0.67 -2.12
C VAL A 230 18.02 2.09 -1.59
N GLY A 231 17.06 2.57 -0.78
CA GLY A 231 17.01 3.97 -0.37
C GLY A 231 16.48 4.87 -1.50
N LYS A 232 16.68 6.19 -1.35
CA LYS A 232 16.23 7.18 -2.33
C LYS A 232 17.26 8.29 -2.50
N GLU A 233 18.12 8.13 -3.50
CA GLU A 233 19.25 9.04 -3.78
C GLU A 233 18.81 10.50 -3.95
N LYS A 234 17.69 10.74 -4.67
CA LYS A 234 17.12 12.07 -4.88
C LYS A 234 16.89 12.85 -3.57
N PHE A 235 16.56 12.13 -2.49
CA PHE A 235 16.31 12.70 -1.16
C PHE A 235 17.46 12.45 -0.19
N HIS A 236 18.58 11.91 -0.66
CA HIS A 236 19.72 11.49 0.17
C HIS A 236 19.34 10.50 1.28
N ILE A 237 18.33 9.66 1.03
CA ILE A 237 17.88 8.65 1.99
C ILE A 237 18.68 7.35 1.73
N PRO A 238 19.41 6.84 2.73
CA PRO A 238 20.18 5.61 2.57
C PRO A 238 19.28 4.36 2.54
N PRO A 239 19.85 3.21 2.12
CA PRO A 239 19.24 1.90 2.33
C PRO A 239 18.75 1.69 3.77
N ASN A 240 17.59 1.05 3.88
CA ASN A 240 16.95 0.64 5.13
C ASN A 240 16.70 1.78 6.13
N ALA A 241 16.38 2.98 5.62
CA ALA A 241 15.99 4.10 6.45
C ALA A 241 14.54 3.99 6.95
N GLU A 242 14.32 4.36 8.21
CA GLU A 242 13.00 4.65 8.75
C GLU A 242 12.60 6.10 8.43
N LEU A 243 11.33 6.32 8.11
CA LEU A 243 10.80 7.62 7.71
C LEU A 243 9.61 8.02 8.56
N LYS A 244 9.44 9.32 8.76
CA LYS A 244 8.25 9.92 9.36
C LYS A 244 7.59 10.82 8.33
N TYR A 245 6.29 10.69 8.16
CA TYR A 245 5.48 11.57 7.33
C TYR A 245 4.41 12.25 8.15
N GLU A 246 4.19 13.54 7.93
CA GLU A 246 2.94 14.21 8.32
C GLU A 246 2.07 14.34 7.08
N VAL A 247 0.82 13.86 7.17
CA VAL A 247 -0.09 13.75 6.03
C VAL A 247 -1.43 14.38 6.39
N HIS A 248 -1.94 15.22 5.49
CA HIS A 248 -3.30 15.72 5.53
C HIS A 248 -4.03 15.23 4.28
N LEU A 249 -4.99 14.32 4.46
CA LEU A 249 -5.87 13.87 3.39
C LEU A 249 -6.99 14.90 3.19
N LYS A 250 -6.80 15.86 2.29
CA LYS A 250 -7.78 16.94 2.08
C LYS A 250 -9.09 16.41 1.52
N ASN A 251 -8.99 15.58 0.48
CA ASN A 251 -10.14 15.03 -0.22
C ASN A 251 -9.76 13.75 -0.97
N PHE A 252 -10.75 12.94 -1.34
CA PHE A 252 -10.56 11.84 -2.26
C PHE A 252 -11.85 11.48 -3.02
N GLU A 253 -11.68 10.85 -4.17
CA GLU A 253 -12.73 10.21 -4.95
C GLU A 253 -12.37 8.71 -5.09
N LYS A 254 -13.27 7.84 -4.62
CA LYS A 254 -13.06 6.39 -4.73
C LYS A 254 -13.06 5.95 -6.19
N ALA A 255 -12.20 5.01 -6.53
CA ALA A 255 -12.35 4.28 -7.79
C ALA A 255 -13.63 3.44 -7.72
N LYS A 256 -14.44 3.48 -8.77
CA LYS A 256 -15.54 2.54 -8.92
C LYS A 256 -14.99 1.15 -9.22
N GLU A 257 -15.48 0.16 -8.50
CA GLU A 257 -15.18 -1.24 -8.82
C GLU A 257 -15.88 -1.66 -10.12
N SER A 258 -15.37 -2.69 -10.78
CA SER A 258 -15.91 -3.09 -12.09
C SER A 258 -17.40 -3.45 -12.04
N TRP A 259 -17.91 -4.00 -10.94
CA TRP A 259 -19.32 -4.33 -10.75
C TRP A 259 -20.20 -3.15 -10.32
N GLU A 260 -19.60 -2.05 -9.86
CA GLU A 260 -20.33 -0.83 -9.48
C GLU A 260 -20.67 0.03 -10.70
N MET A 261 -20.00 -0.22 -11.84
CA MET A 261 -20.25 0.48 -13.09
C MET A 261 -21.21 -0.30 -13.98
N ASN A 262 -22.20 0.39 -14.51
CA ASN A 262 -23.02 -0.14 -15.60
C ASN A 262 -22.24 -0.13 -16.94
N ALA A 263 -22.83 -0.72 -17.99
CA ALA A 263 -22.22 -0.82 -19.32
C ALA A 263 -21.82 0.55 -19.91
N GLU A 264 -22.71 1.55 -19.81
CA GLU A 264 -22.47 2.90 -20.32
C GLU A 264 -21.30 3.58 -19.58
N GLU A 265 -21.30 3.51 -18.25
CA GLU A 265 -20.24 4.03 -17.39
C GLU A 265 -18.89 3.36 -17.69
N LYS A 266 -18.86 2.03 -17.91
CA LYS A 266 -17.63 1.31 -18.28
C LYS A 266 -17.02 1.85 -19.58
N LEU A 267 -17.85 2.15 -20.58
CA LEU A 267 -17.37 2.70 -21.86
C LEU A 267 -16.85 4.13 -21.72
N GLU A 268 -17.56 4.96 -20.96
CA GLU A 268 -17.14 6.33 -20.67
C GLU A 268 -15.81 6.35 -19.90
N GLN A 269 -15.72 5.60 -18.79
CA GLN A 269 -14.50 5.51 -17.98
C GLN A 269 -13.33 4.90 -18.76
N SER A 270 -13.59 3.90 -19.61
CA SER A 270 -12.57 3.32 -20.48
C SER A 270 -11.97 4.36 -21.44
N THR A 271 -12.79 5.29 -21.92
CA THR A 271 -12.35 6.38 -22.80
C THR A 271 -11.47 7.37 -22.05
N ILE A 272 -11.89 7.80 -20.85
CA ILE A 272 -11.13 8.72 -19.99
C ILE A 272 -9.76 8.12 -19.63
N VAL A 273 -9.75 6.87 -19.17
CA VAL A 273 -8.52 6.16 -18.78
C VAL A 273 -7.59 5.93 -19.97
N LYS A 274 -8.13 5.67 -21.17
CA LYS A 274 -7.32 5.57 -22.39
C LYS A 274 -6.60 6.87 -22.71
N GLU A 275 -7.27 8.01 -22.54
CA GLU A 275 -6.67 9.33 -22.73
C GLU A 275 -5.57 9.59 -21.72
N ARG A 276 -5.82 9.33 -20.42
CA ARG A 276 -4.81 9.41 -19.35
C ARG A 276 -3.59 8.55 -19.64
N GLY A 277 -3.80 7.28 -20.01
CA GLY A 277 -2.72 6.37 -20.39
C GLY A 277 -1.90 6.89 -21.58
N THR A 278 -2.56 7.58 -22.52
CA THR A 278 -1.89 8.19 -23.69
C THR A 278 -1.05 9.40 -23.28
N VAL A 279 -1.50 10.21 -22.33
CA VAL A 279 -0.71 11.29 -21.73
C VAL A 279 0.54 10.72 -21.06
N TYR A 280 0.39 9.71 -20.20
CA TYR A 280 1.54 9.05 -19.56
C TYR A 280 2.51 8.44 -20.56
N PHE A 281 2.01 7.82 -21.63
CA PHE A 281 2.87 7.28 -22.67
C PHE A 281 3.73 8.36 -23.35
N LYS A 282 3.14 9.53 -23.64
CA LYS A 282 3.85 10.67 -24.24
C LYS A 282 4.90 11.25 -23.30
N GLU A 283 4.64 11.25 -22.00
CA GLU A 283 5.59 11.68 -20.96
C GLU A 283 6.71 10.64 -20.68
N GLY A 284 6.69 9.49 -21.35
CA GLY A 284 7.66 8.41 -21.12
C GLY A 284 7.38 7.56 -19.88
N LYS A 285 6.24 7.78 -19.21
CA LYS A 285 5.78 7.04 -18.03
C LYS A 285 5.10 5.73 -18.43
N TYR A 286 5.85 4.82 -19.04
CA TYR A 286 5.30 3.61 -19.66
C TYR A 286 4.65 2.64 -18.67
N LYS A 287 5.14 2.57 -17.42
CA LYS A 287 4.52 1.77 -16.36
C LYS A 287 3.10 2.28 -16.04
N GLN A 288 2.94 3.58 -15.81
CA GLN A 288 1.63 4.20 -15.53
C GLN A 288 0.68 4.05 -16.72
N ALA A 289 1.17 4.31 -17.93
CA ALA A 289 0.39 4.07 -19.14
C ALA A 289 -0.15 2.64 -19.19
N SER A 290 0.69 1.64 -18.85
CA SER A 290 0.27 0.24 -18.83
C SER A 290 -0.80 -0.08 -17.77
N LEU A 291 -0.75 0.54 -16.58
CA LEU A 291 -1.77 0.36 -15.54
C LEU A 291 -3.13 0.89 -16.02
N GLN A 292 -3.14 2.08 -16.61
CA GLN A 292 -4.36 2.69 -17.15
C GLN A 292 -4.98 1.79 -18.25
N TYR A 293 -4.19 1.31 -19.21
CA TYR A 293 -4.73 0.42 -20.24
C TYR A 293 -5.19 -0.96 -19.71
N LYS A 294 -4.60 -1.48 -18.63
CA LYS A 294 -5.05 -2.72 -17.98
C LYS A 294 -6.44 -2.58 -17.37
N LYS A 295 -6.80 -1.42 -16.81
CA LYS A 295 -8.16 -1.16 -16.29
C LYS A 295 -9.22 -1.36 -17.37
N ILE A 296 -8.98 -0.83 -18.58
CA ILE A 296 -9.90 -0.96 -19.71
C ILE A 296 -10.14 -2.42 -20.07
N VAL A 297 -9.05 -3.21 -20.14
CA VAL A 297 -9.16 -4.65 -20.41
C VAL A 297 -9.99 -5.31 -19.31
N SER A 298 -9.67 -5.04 -18.04
CA SER A 298 -10.39 -5.63 -16.90
C SER A 298 -11.89 -5.30 -16.90
N TRP A 299 -12.28 -4.06 -17.21
CA TRP A 299 -13.69 -3.64 -17.20
C TRP A 299 -14.49 -4.22 -18.34
N LEU A 300 -13.89 -4.39 -19.52
CA LEU A 300 -14.58 -4.77 -20.76
C LEU A 300 -14.39 -6.25 -21.14
N GLU A 301 -13.55 -7.02 -20.45
CA GLU A 301 -13.25 -8.41 -20.82
C GLU A 301 -14.45 -9.34 -20.67
N TYR A 302 -15.12 -9.26 -19.52
CA TYR A 302 -16.25 -10.11 -19.14
C TYR A 302 -17.62 -9.43 -19.23
N GLU A 303 -17.67 -8.19 -19.72
CA GLU A 303 -18.93 -7.47 -19.86
C GLU A 303 -19.67 -7.92 -21.12
N SER A 304 -20.87 -8.48 -20.95
CA SER A 304 -21.71 -9.02 -22.02
C SER A 304 -23.06 -8.33 -22.14
N SER A 305 -23.37 -7.35 -21.28
CA SER A 305 -24.65 -6.64 -21.27
C SER A 305 -24.73 -5.47 -22.26
N PHE A 306 -23.75 -5.34 -23.17
CA PHE A 306 -23.72 -4.29 -24.17
C PHE A 306 -24.80 -4.47 -25.24
N SER A 307 -25.32 -3.34 -25.73
CA SER A 307 -26.05 -3.31 -27.00
C SER A 307 -25.12 -3.68 -28.17
N ASP A 308 -25.68 -3.97 -29.35
CA ASP A 308 -24.85 -4.29 -30.53
C ASP A 308 -23.90 -3.13 -30.90
N GLU A 309 -24.36 -1.88 -30.76
CA GLU A 309 -23.54 -0.69 -31.00
C GLU A 309 -22.42 -0.56 -29.96
N ASP A 310 -22.75 -0.76 -28.69
CA ASP A 310 -21.80 -0.65 -27.60
C ASP A 310 -20.80 -1.81 -27.57
N THR A 311 -21.18 -2.98 -28.08
CA THR A 311 -20.28 -4.12 -28.28
C THR A 311 -19.17 -3.75 -29.27
N GLN A 312 -19.49 -3.05 -30.36
CA GLN A 312 -18.48 -2.60 -31.32
C GLN A 312 -17.54 -1.55 -30.68
N LYS A 313 -18.09 -0.61 -29.90
CA LYS A 313 -17.29 0.38 -29.16
C LYS A 313 -16.36 -0.30 -28.16
N ALA A 314 -16.86 -1.26 -27.39
CA ALA A 314 -16.10 -2.04 -26.42
C ALA A 314 -14.97 -2.83 -27.09
N GLN A 315 -15.26 -3.51 -28.20
CA GLN A 315 -14.25 -4.23 -28.98
C GLN A 315 -13.16 -3.29 -29.52
N ALA A 316 -13.54 -2.12 -30.05
CA ALA A 316 -12.58 -1.12 -30.52
C ALA A 316 -11.68 -0.59 -29.37
N LEU A 317 -12.25 -0.36 -28.18
CA LEU A 317 -11.51 0.05 -26.99
C LEU A 317 -10.56 -1.05 -26.50
N ARG A 318 -11.00 -2.31 -26.45
CA ARG A 318 -10.17 -3.46 -26.09
C ARG A 318 -9.01 -3.64 -27.06
N LEU A 319 -9.28 -3.59 -28.36
CA LEU A 319 -8.25 -3.67 -29.40
C LEU A 319 -7.20 -2.55 -29.22
N ALA A 320 -7.65 -1.30 -29.06
CA ALA A 320 -6.76 -0.18 -28.84
C ALA A 320 -5.92 -0.34 -27.55
N SER A 321 -6.53 -0.85 -26.48
CA SER A 321 -5.86 -1.05 -25.19
C SER A 321 -4.78 -2.13 -25.26
N HIS A 322 -5.07 -3.29 -25.87
CA HIS A 322 -4.07 -4.34 -26.08
C HIS A 322 -2.90 -3.87 -26.97
N LEU A 323 -3.20 -3.13 -28.04
CA LEU A 323 -2.15 -2.55 -28.88
C LEU A 323 -1.27 -1.59 -28.08
N ASN A 324 -1.87 -0.69 -27.30
CA ASN A 324 -1.12 0.27 -26.49
C ASN A 324 -0.32 -0.40 -25.36
N LEU A 325 -0.85 -1.44 -24.73
CA LEU A 325 -0.13 -2.29 -23.77
C LEU A 325 1.09 -2.92 -24.42
N ALA A 326 0.95 -3.52 -25.60
CA ALA A 326 2.08 -4.09 -26.34
C ALA A 326 3.17 -3.03 -26.58
N MET A 327 2.79 -1.80 -26.91
CA MET A 327 3.74 -0.71 -27.09
C MET A 327 4.45 -0.31 -25.78
N CYS A 328 3.71 -0.24 -24.65
CA CYS A 328 4.29 0.03 -23.35
C CYS A 328 5.29 -1.06 -22.95
N HIS A 329 4.93 -2.34 -23.12
CA HIS A 329 5.80 -3.47 -22.83
C HIS A 329 7.05 -3.50 -23.71
N LEU A 330 6.94 -3.16 -25.00
CA LEU A 330 8.12 -2.99 -25.86
C LEU A 330 9.08 -1.91 -25.34
N LYS A 331 8.54 -0.77 -24.88
CA LYS A 331 9.35 0.30 -24.28
C LYS A 331 10.01 -0.09 -22.96
N LEU A 332 9.33 -0.94 -22.18
CA LEU A 332 9.81 -1.51 -20.92
C LEU A 332 10.70 -2.76 -21.12
N GLN A 333 10.96 -3.19 -22.35
CA GLN A 333 11.68 -4.43 -22.68
C GLN A 333 11.05 -5.72 -22.11
N ALA A 334 9.76 -5.67 -21.77
CA ALA A 334 8.98 -6.82 -21.32
C ALA A 334 8.42 -7.60 -22.53
N PHE A 335 9.30 -8.20 -23.33
CA PHE A 335 8.95 -8.75 -24.65
C PHE A 335 7.89 -9.86 -24.61
N SER A 336 7.91 -10.75 -23.61
CA SER A 336 6.90 -11.80 -23.45
C SER A 336 5.49 -11.21 -23.26
N ALA A 337 5.37 -10.19 -22.40
CA ALA A 337 4.10 -9.49 -22.16
C ALA A 337 3.65 -8.67 -23.39
N ALA A 338 4.60 -8.18 -24.20
CA ALA A 338 4.30 -7.53 -25.48
C ALA A 338 3.69 -8.51 -26.48
N ILE A 339 4.25 -9.73 -26.60
CA ILE A 339 3.73 -10.80 -27.47
C ILE A 339 2.31 -11.20 -27.05
N GLU A 340 2.08 -11.42 -25.76
CA GLU A 340 0.75 -11.76 -25.23
C GLU A 340 -0.28 -10.68 -25.53
N SER A 341 0.07 -9.41 -25.31
CA SER A 341 -0.79 -8.26 -25.62
C SER A 341 -1.10 -8.19 -27.13
N CYS A 342 -0.12 -8.45 -27.99
CA CYS A 342 -0.33 -8.54 -29.44
C CYS A 342 -1.23 -9.72 -29.82
N ASN A 343 -1.09 -10.88 -29.20
CA ASN A 343 -1.96 -12.03 -29.46
C ASN A 343 -3.41 -11.70 -29.13
N LYS A 344 -3.67 -11.08 -27.97
CA LYS A 344 -5.01 -10.59 -27.60
C LYS A 344 -5.56 -9.55 -28.56
N ALA A 345 -4.73 -8.64 -29.08
CA ALA A 345 -5.15 -7.72 -30.13
C ALA A 345 -5.52 -8.45 -31.44
N LEU A 346 -4.77 -9.49 -31.80
CA LEU A 346 -4.99 -10.26 -33.03
C LEU A 346 -6.13 -11.29 -32.92
N GLU A 347 -6.52 -11.69 -31.71
CA GLU A 347 -7.78 -12.42 -31.46
C GLU A 347 -9.00 -11.54 -31.82
N LEU A 348 -8.91 -10.22 -31.60
CA LEU A 348 -9.97 -9.26 -31.94
C LEU A 348 -9.91 -8.80 -33.41
N ASP A 349 -8.72 -8.58 -33.94
CA ASP A 349 -8.48 -8.22 -35.34
C ASP A 349 -7.24 -8.95 -35.87
N SER A 350 -7.45 -10.10 -36.52
CA SER A 350 -6.39 -11.01 -36.98
C SER A 350 -5.45 -10.41 -38.03
N ASN A 351 -5.85 -9.30 -38.63
CA ASN A 351 -5.13 -8.61 -39.70
C ASN A 351 -4.56 -7.26 -39.23
N ASN A 352 -4.66 -6.92 -37.94
CA ASN A 352 -4.22 -5.63 -37.44
C ASN A 352 -2.74 -5.35 -37.74
N GLU A 353 -2.46 -4.32 -38.55
CA GLU A 353 -1.11 -3.94 -38.95
C GLU A 353 -0.18 -3.72 -37.73
N LYS A 354 -0.65 -2.95 -36.74
CA LYS A 354 0.15 -2.61 -35.55
C LYS A 354 0.38 -3.83 -34.67
N GLY A 355 -0.63 -4.69 -34.53
CA GLY A 355 -0.55 -5.92 -33.74
C GLY A 355 0.53 -6.87 -34.29
N LEU A 356 0.46 -7.18 -35.59
CA LEU A 356 1.44 -8.02 -36.27
C LEU A 356 2.84 -7.42 -36.23
N PHE A 357 2.96 -6.11 -36.54
CA PHE A 357 4.25 -5.44 -36.57
C PHE A 357 4.93 -5.44 -35.19
N ARG A 358 4.20 -5.06 -34.13
CA ARG A 358 4.72 -5.02 -32.76
C ARG A 358 5.08 -6.40 -32.23
N ARG A 359 4.32 -7.44 -32.60
CA ARG A 359 4.64 -8.83 -32.25
C ARG A 359 5.94 -9.29 -32.92
N GLY A 360 6.11 -8.94 -34.20
CA GLY A 360 7.35 -9.17 -34.93
C GLY A 360 8.55 -8.46 -34.29
N GLU A 361 8.39 -7.22 -33.82
CA GLU A 361 9.44 -6.50 -33.08
C GLU A 361 9.80 -7.19 -31.75
N ALA A 362 8.80 -7.67 -31.00
CA ALA A 362 9.03 -8.39 -29.75
C ALA A 362 9.75 -9.73 -29.98
N HIS A 363 9.33 -10.53 -30.96
CA HIS A 363 10.01 -11.77 -31.35
C HIS A 363 11.45 -11.51 -31.80
N LEU A 364 11.67 -10.46 -32.59
CA LEU A 364 13.01 -10.08 -33.02
C LEU A 364 13.92 -9.72 -31.83
N ALA A 365 13.37 -9.04 -30.82
CA ALA A 365 14.12 -8.66 -29.61
C ALA A 365 14.53 -9.86 -28.75
N VAL A 366 13.72 -10.93 -28.71
CA VAL A 366 14.07 -12.19 -28.02
C VAL A 366 14.85 -13.19 -28.89
N ASN A 367 15.25 -12.78 -30.10
CA ASN A 367 15.96 -13.58 -31.10
C ASN A 367 15.16 -14.74 -31.74
N ASP A 368 13.83 -14.70 -31.68
CA ASP A 368 12.95 -15.62 -32.41
C ASP A 368 12.78 -15.16 -33.87
N PHE A 369 13.85 -15.27 -34.65
CA PHE A 369 13.90 -14.66 -35.99
C PHE A 369 12.90 -15.25 -36.98
N ASP A 370 12.57 -16.55 -36.87
CA ASP A 370 11.60 -17.20 -37.77
C ASP A 370 10.17 -16.70 -37.52
N LEU A 371 9.78 -16.52 -36.26
CA LEU A 371 8.47 -15.96 -35.90
C LEU A 371 8.40 -14.47 -36.27
N ALA A 372 9.45 -13.70 -35.97
CA ALA A 372 9.53 -12.30 -36.37
C ALA A 372 9.42 -12.13 -37.90
N ARG A 373 10.12 -12.99 -38.66
CA ARG A 373 10.03 -13.02 -40.14
C ARG A 373 8.60 -13.28 -40.59
N ALA A 374 7.93 -14.28 -40.02
CA ALA A 374 6.56 -14.63 -40.37
C ALA A 374 5.58 -13.45 -40.14
N ASP A 375 5.72 -12.75 -39.01
CA ASP A 375 4.90 -11.58 -38.71
C ASP A 375 5.15 -10.43 -39.70
N PHE A 376 6.41 -10.06 -39.97
CA PHE A 376 6.71 -8.99 -40.93
C PHE A 376 6.32 -9.34 -42.37
N GLN A 377 6.42 -10.62 -42.76
CA GLN A 377 5.92 -11.09 -44.05
C GLN A 377 4.39 -10.95 -44.14
N LYS A 378 3.66 -11.32 -43.09
CA LYS A 378 2.21 -11.14 -43.02
C LYS A 378 1.83 -9.66 -43.09
N VAL A 379 2.57 -8.77 -42.41
CA VAL A 379 2.38 -7.32 -42.52
C VAL A 379 2.55 -6.86 -43.97
N LEU A 380 3.61 -7.26 -44.67
CA LEU A 380 3.84 -6.84 -46.06
C LEU A 380 2.86 -7.45 -47.07
N GLN A 381 2.30 -8.62 -46.76
CA GLN A 381 1.26 -9.24 -47.58
C GLN A 381 -0.04 -8.43 -47.52
N LEU A 382 -0.40 -7.93 -46.35
CA LEU A 382 -1.63 -7.14 -46.12
C LEU A 382 -1.43 -5.64 -46.39
N TYR A 383 -0.24 -5.12 -46.07
CA TYR A 383 0.13 -3.70 -46.11
C TYR A 383 1.47 -3.50 -46.85
N PRO A 384 1.50 -3.63 -48.19
CA PRO A 384 2.75 -3.60 -48.96
C PRO A 384 3.54 -2.29 -48.89
N SER A 385 2.88 -1.18 -48.53
CA SER A 385 3.49 0.15 -48.40
C SER A 385 4.28 0.35 -47.10
N ASN A 386 4.21 -0.59 -46.15
CA ASN A 386 4.88 -0.48 -44.87
C ASN A 386 6.42 -0.63 -45.01
N LYS A 387 7.10 0.52 -45.10
CA LYS A 387 8.57 0.58 -45.25
C LYS A 387 9.32 0.01 -44.04
N ALA A 388 8.77 0.16 -42.83
CA ALA A 388 9.40 -0.33 -41.61
C ALA A 388 9.41 -1.87 -41.57
N ALA A 389 8.31 -2.51 -41.96
CA ALA A 389 8.21 -3.97 -42.04
C ALA A 389 9.19 -4.53 -43.07
N LYS A 390 9.35 -3.86 -44.21
CA LYS A 390 10.35 -4.23 -45.23
C LYS A 390 11.78 -4.17 -44.69
N ALA A 391 12.11 -3.13 -43.92
CA ALA A 391 13.42 -2.98 -43.31
C ALA A 391 13.68 -4.08 -42.26
N GLN A 392 12.73 -4.32 -41.35
CA GLN A 392 12.87 -5.34 -40.30
C GLN A 392 12.90 -6.76 -40.86
N LEU A 393 12.16 -7.04 -41.93
CA LEU A 393 12.22 -8.31 -42.63
C LEU A 393 13.62 -8.60 -43.18
N ALA A 394 14.27 -7.58 -43.78
CA ALA A 394 15.65 -7.71 -44.25
C ALA A 394 16.64 -7.97 -43.10
N VAL A 395 16.43 -7.34 -41.94
CA VAL A 395 17.20 -7.61 -40.71
C VAL A 395 17.01 -9.06 -40.27
N CYS A 396 15.78 -9.56 -40.20
CA CYS A 396 15.49 -10.96 -39.84
C CYS A 396 16.19 -11.93 -40.78
N GLN A 397 16.09 -11.73 -42.10
CA GLN A 397 16.77 -12.56 -43.08
C GLN A 397 18.29 -12.52 -42.97
N GLN A 398 18.88 -11.37 -42.61
CA GLN A 398 20.31 -11.27 -42.37
C GLN A 398 20.72 -12.03 -41.10
N ARG A 399 19.93 -11.93 -40.02
CA ARG A 399 20.18 -12.62 -38.74
C ARG A 399 20.07 -14.13 -38.88
N ILE A 400 19.02 -14.62 -39.54
CA ILE A 400 18.81 -16.06 -39.84
C ILE A 400 19.99 -16.61 -40.65
N ARG A 401 20.42 -15.91 -41.72
CA ARG A 401 21.58 -16.34 -42.51
C ARG A 401 22.86 -16.43 -41.67
N LYS A 402 23.09 -15.46 -40.79
CA LYS A 402 24.24 -15.48 -39.86
C LYS A 402 24.14 -16.62 -38.85
N GLN A 403 22.95 -16.91 -38.33
CA GLN A 403 22.72 -18.03 -37.41
C GLN A 403 22.97 -19.38 -38.08
N LEU A 404 22.37 -19.63 -39.24
CA LEU A 404 22.59 -20.87 -40.00
C LEU A 404 24.06 -21.06 -40.39
N ALA A 405 24.77 -19.99 -40.74
CA ALA A 405 26.21 -20.06 -41.02
C ALA A 405 27.03 -20.43 -39.77
N ARG A 406 26.67 -19.89 -38.60
CA ARG A 406 27.31 -20.23 -37.32
C ARG A 406 27.02 -21.67 -36.92
N GLU A 407 25.76 -22.10 -37.00
CA GLU A 407 25.35 -23.48 -36.70
C GLU A 407 26.05 -24.47 -37.63
N LYS A 408 26.07 -24.20 -38.95
CA LYS A 408 26.80 -25.05 -39.91
C LYS A 408 28.28 -25.20 -39.53
N LYS A 409 28.95 -24.10 -39.14
CA LYS A 409 30.35 -24.13 -38.71
C LYS A 409 30.51 -24.92 -37.39
N LEU A 410 29.59 -24.73 -36.45
CA LEU A 410 29.59 -25.43 -35.17
C LEU A 410 29.43 -26.95 -35.38
N TYR A 411 28.45 -27.38 -36.18
CA TYR A 411 28.23 -28.79 -36.51
C TYR A 411 29.39 -29.41 -37.28
N ALA A 412 29.99 -28.68 -38.24
CA ALA A 412 31.19 -29.14 -38.94
C ALA A 412 32.34 -29.40 -37.96
N ASN A 413 32.64 -28.44 -37.07
CA ASN A 413 33.69 -28.59 -36.06
C ASN A 413 33.38 -29.72 -35.07
N MET A 414 32.12 -29.89 -34.66
CA MET A 414 31.70 -31.01 -33.79
C MET A 414 31.90 -32.36 -34.50
N PHE A 415 31.56 -32.46 -35.78
CA PHE A 415 31.73 -33.67 -36.57
C PHE A 415 33.21 -34.02 -36.78
N GLU A 416 34.05 -33.03 -37.08
CA GLU A 416 35.51 -33.21 -37.18
C GLU A 416 36.10 -33.73 -35.86
N ARG A 417 35.70 -33.12 -34.72
CA ARG A 417 36.17 -33.55 -33.40
C ARG A 417 35.72 -34.97 -33.05
N LEU A 418 34.48 -35.34 -33.36
CA LEU A 418 33.99 -36.71 -33.16
C LEU A 418 34.76 -37.72 -34.02
N ALA A 419 35.04 -37.38 -35.28
CA ALA A 419 35.86 -38.22 -36.16
C ALA A 419 37.31 -38.38 -35.65
N GLU A 420 37.90 -37.32 -35.09
CA GLU A 420 39.21 -37.39 -34.43
C GLU A 420 39.18 -38.27 -33.18
N GLU A 421 38.13 -38.19 -32.35
CA GLU A 421 37.98 -39.05 -31.16
C GLU A 421 37.78 -40.52 -31.55
N GLU A 422 36.99 -40.83 -32.58
CA GLU A 422 36.87 -42.19 -33.12
C GLU A 422 38.21 -42.73 -33.63
N CYS A 423 39.00 -41.90 -34.32
CA CYS A 423 40.35 -42.28 -34.77
C CYS A 423 41.29 -42.55 -33.58
N LYS A 424 41.20 -41.75 -32.52
CA LYS A 424 41.99 -41.95 -31.27
C LYS A 424 41.57 -43.22 -30.52
N VAL A 425 40.29 -43.60 -30.55
CA VAL A 425 39.81 -44.85 -29.95
C VAL A 425 40.28 -46.07 -30.77
N ARG A 426 40.18 -46.02 -32.10
CA ARG A 426 40.65 -47.09 -33.00
C ARG A 426 42.17 -47.31 -32.91
N THR A 427 42.94 -46.25 -32.74
CA THR A 427 44.40 -46.37 -32.56
C THR A 427 44.79 -46.91 -31.19
N LYS A 428 43.96 -46.73 -30.16
CA LYS A 428 44.13 -47.36 -28.83
C LYS A 428 43.70 -48.83 -28.78
N THR A 429 42.72 -49.26 -29.57
CA THR A 429 42.29 -50.67 -29.65
C THR A 429 43.08 -51.49 -30.67
N GLY A 430 43.69 -50.85 -31.67
CA GLY A 430 44.50 -51.48 -32.72
C GLY A 430 45.95 -51.82 -32.34
N THR A 431 46.45 -51.38 -31.19
CA THR A 431 47.80 -51.71 -30.68
C THR A 431 47.83 -53.00 -29.84
N GLY A 432 46.83 -53.88 -29.97
CA GLY A 432 46.73 -55.16 -29.26
C GLY A 432 47.11 -56.42 -30.06
N THR A 433 47.41 -56.34 -31.36
CA THR A 433 47.63 -57.55 -32.18
C THR A 433 48.71 -57.38 -33.24
N ARG A 434 49.97 -57.21 -32.80
CA ARG A 434 51.13 -57.68 -33.57
C ARG A 434 52.18 -58.28 -32.63
N SER A 435 51.95 -59.54 -32.26
CA SER A 435 53.02 -60.54 -32.11
C SER A 435 52.42 -61.93 -31.91
N ARG A 436 52.49 -62.78 -32.94
CA ARG A 436 53.06 -64.14 -32.86
C ARG A 436 52.91 -64.88 -34.19
N GLN A 437 54.08 -65.37 -34.62
CA GLN A 437 54.37 -66.66 -35.28
C GLN A 437 53.75 -66.87 -36.68
N GLN A 438 54.45 -67.45 -37.65
CA GLN A 438 55.73 -68.15 -37.70
C GLN A 438 56.22 -68.13 -39.14
#